data_AF-A0A2A4ZF23-F1
#
_entry.id   AF-A0A2A4ZF23-F1
#
_cell.length_a   1.000
_cell.length_b   1.000
_cell.length_c   1.000
_cell.angle_alpha   90.00
_cell.angle_beta   90.00
_cell.angle_gamma   90.00
#
_symmetry.space_group_name_H-M   'P 1'
#
loop_
_entity.id
_entity.type
_entity.pdbx_description
1 polymer ?
#
loop_
_entity_poly.entity_id
_entity_poly.type
_entity_poly.pdbx_seq_one_letter_code
_entity_poly.pdbx_strand_id
1 'polypeptide(L)' 'MLMMLAFLVDQTQQLCCPQFAAAWKKCISQRALWERVREIFHQFEVTSMQAIYEAVLSTRKPPLKVLWDS' A
#
# COMPACT_ATOMS: atom_id res chain seq x y z
N MET A 1 14.25 8.19 -13.00
CA MET A 1 12.87 8.45 -13.50
C MET A 1 11.78 7.82 -12.61
N LEU A 2 12.01 7.61 -11.30
CA LEU A 2 11.02 7.00 -10.42
C LEU A 2 10.07 8.03 -9.76
N MET A 3 10.45 9.32 -9.74
CA MET A 3 9.61 10.38 -9.16
C MET A 3 8.29 10.56 -9.90
N MET A 4 8.31 10.57 -11.24
CA MET A 4 7.07 10.72 -12.01
C MET A 4 6.14 9.52 -11.82
N LEU A 5 6.67 8.30 -11.72
CA LEU A 5 5.88 7.11 -11.50
C LEU A 5 5.28 7.09 -10.08
N ALA A 6 6.05 7.42 -9.06
CA ALA A 6 5.55 7.55 -7.69
C ALA A 6 4.46 8.63 -7.60
N PHE A 7 4.67 9.77 -8.26
CA PHE A 7 3.68 10.85 -8.31
C PHE A 7 2.40 10.42 -9.03
N LEU A 8 2.50 9.73 -10.17
CA LEU A 8 1.32 9.26 -10.92
C LEU A 8 0.53 8.23 -10.11
N VAL A 9 1.20 7.37 -9.36
CA VAL A 9 0.57 6.43 -8.44
C VAL A 9 -0.11 7.16 -7.29
N ASP A 10 0.53 8.16 -6.68
CA ASP A 10 -0.07 9.03 -5.67
C ASP A 10 -1.31 9.77 -6.21
N GLN A 11 -1.25 10.30 -7.42
CA GLN A 11 -2.37 10.99 -8.06
C GLN A 11 -3.52 10.04 -8.39
N THR A 12 -3.22 8.84 -8.87
CA THR A 12 -4.22 7.79 -9.12
C THR A 12 -4.89 7.38 -7.80
N GLN A 13 -4.12 7.28 -6.71
CA GLN A 13 -4.63 6.90 -5.39
C GLN A 13 -5.44 8.01 -4.71
N GLN A 14 -5.06 9.28 -4.93
CA GLN A 14 -5.86 10.44 -4.53
C GLN A 14 -7.19 10.51 -5.28
N LEU A 15 -7.20 10.15 -6.57
CA LEU A 15 -8.43 10.08 -7.39
C LEU A 15 -9.31 8.89 -7.05
N CYS A 16 -8.74 7.77 -6.59
CA CYS A 16 -9.48 6.51 -6.49
C CYS A 16 -10.47 6.41 -5.33
N CYS A 17 -10.24 6.92 -4.10
CA CYS A 17 -11.24 6.99 -2.99
C CYS A 17 -10.63 7.26 -1.58
N PRO A 18 -11.44 7.57 -0.53
CA PRO A 18 -11.00 7.92 0.84
C PRO A 18 -10.20 6.85 1.60
N GLN A 19 -10.09 5.62 1.09
CA GLN A 19 -9.28 4.55 1.70
C GLN A 19 -7.79 4.92 1.75
N PHE A 20 -7.28 5.59 0.71
CA PHE A 20 -5.92 6.13 0.72
C PHE A 20 -5.76 7.24 1.76
N ALA A 21 -6.75 8.15 1.87
CA ALA A 21 -6.74 9.20 2.89
C ALA A 21 -6.82 8.64 4.32
N ALA A 22 -7.54 7.54 4.53
CA ALA A 22 -7.59 6.84 5.81
C ALA A 22 -6.25 6.15 6.14
N ALA A 23 -5.61 5.52 5.15
CA ALA A 23 -4.31 4.88 5.31
C ALA A 23 -3.22 5.94 5.58
N TRP A 24 -3.27 7.06 4.86
CA TRP A 24 -2.43 8.21 5.12
C TRP A 24 -2.67 8.78 6.52
N LYS A 25 -3.91 8.98 6.97
CA LYS A 25 -4.18 9.44 8.36
C LYS A 25 -3.57 8.53 9.43
N LYS A 26 -3.42 7.24 9.14
CA LYS A 26 -2.79 6.25 10.04
C LYS A 26 -1.26 6.28 9.98
N CYS A 27 -0.68 6.86 8.92
CA CYS A 27 0.75 6.95 8.69
C CYS A 27 1.27 8.37 8.96
N ILE A 28 2.42 8.47 9.64
CA ILE A 28 3.01 9.77 10.01
C ILE A 28 3.50 10.55 8.78
N SER A 29 3.88 9.86 7.70
CA SER A 29 4.36 10.48 6.46
C SER A 29 4.01 9.65 5.21
N GLN A 30 3.97 10.32 4.05
CA GLN A 30 3.88 9.63 2.74
C GLN A 30 5.00 8.60 2.54
N ARG A 31 6.22 8.92 2.99
CA ARG A 31 7.36 7.98 2.91
C ARG A 31 7.08 6.70 3.69
N ALA A 32 6.57 6.81 4.91
CA ALA A 32 6.22 5.65 5.73
C ALA A 32 5.09 4.81 5.11
N LEU A 33 4.10 5.46 4.48
CA LEU A 33 3.06 4.77 3.72
C LEU A 33 3.65 3.97 2.56
N TRP A 34 4.53 4.61 1.77
CA TRP A 34 5.21 3.99 0.63
C TRP A 34 6.13 2.84 1.02
N GLU A 35 6.83 2.95 2.15
CA GLU A 35 7.64 1.87 2.70
C GLU A 35 6.77 0.68 3.10
N ARG A 36 5.62 0.91 3.74
CA ARG A 36 4.64 -0.14 4.08
C ARG A 36 4.08 -0.84 2.84
N VAL A 37 3.70 -0.06 1.83
CA VAL A 37 3.20 -0.58 0.54
C VAL A 37 4.26 -1.46 -0.11
N ARG A 38 5.51 -0.99 -0.15
CA ARG A 38 6.63 -1.73 -0.73
C ARG A 38 6.96 -3.00 0.07
N GLU A 39 6.94 -2.93 1.39
CA GLU A 39 7.11 -4.07 2.29
C GLU A 39 6.07 -5.16 1.99
N ILE A 40 4.79 -4.78 1.92
CA ILE A 40 3.70 -5.72 1.61
C ILE A 40 3.89 -6.33 0.22
N PHE A 41 4.25 -5.51 -0.77
CA PHE A 41 4.48 -5.98 -2.13
C PHE A 41 5.63 -6.99 -2.24
N HIS A 42 6.66 -6.88 -1.40
CA HIS A 42 7.79 -7.82 -1.37
C HIS A 42 7.53 -9.08 -0.54
N GLN A 43 6.69 -8.97 0.49
CA GLN A 43 6.42 -10.08 1.43
C GLN A 43 5.20 -10.92 1.04
N PHE A 44 4.26 -10.36 0.28
CA PHE A 44 2.96 -10.96 0.04
C PHE A 44 2.57 -10.98 -1.43
N GLU A 45 1.89 -12.03 -1.86
CA GLU A 45 1.26 -12.09 -3.17
C GLU A 45 0.02 -11.20 -3.16
N VAL A 46 0.10 -10.05 -3.85
CA VAL A 46 -0.98 -9.06 -3.93
C VAL A 46 -1.60 -9.04 -5.31
N THR A 47 -2.89 -9.37 -5.38
CA THR A 47 -3.69 -9.40 -6.60
C THR A 47 -4.25 -8.04 -7.00
N SER A 48 -4.28 -7.07 -6.08
CA SER A 48 -4.74 -5.70 -6.36
C SER A 48 -4.11 -4.68 -5.41
N MET A 49 -4.01 -3.43 -5.88
CA MET A 49 -3.55 -2.31 -5.05
C MET A 49 -4.52 -2.01 -3.90
N GLN A 50 -5.81 -2.28 -4.09
CA GLN A 50 -6.83 -2.15 -3.06
C GLN A 50 -6.56 -3.10 -1.88
N ALA A 51 -6.16 -4.35 -2.16
CA ALA A 51 -5.80 -5.32 -1.13
C ALA A 51 -4.58 -4.87 -0.30
N ILE A 52 -3.64 -4.15 -0.92
CA ILE A 52 -2.51 -3.53 -0.19
C ILE A 52 -3.02 -2.46 0.77
N TYR A 53 -3.91 -1.56 0.33
CA TYR A 53 -4.46 -0.54 1.22
C TYR A 53 -5.30 -1.10 2.35
N GLU A 54 -6.09 -2.13 2.06
CA GLU A 54 -6.86 -2.84 3.06
C GLU A 54 -5.94 -3.52 4.08
N ALA A 55 -4.82 -4.09 3.65
CA ALA A 55 -3.78 -4.63 4.52
C ALA A 55 -3.10 -3.56 5.38
N VAL A 56 -2.74 -2.41 4.82
CA VAL A 56 -2.17 -1.26 5.55
C VAL A 56 -3.17 -0.70 6.59
N LEU A 57 -4.45 -0.65 6.23
CA LEU A 57 -5.53 -0.21 7.10
C LEU A 57 -5.85 -1.24 8.18
N SER A 58 -5.70 -2.53 7.88
CA SER A 58 -5.91 -3.61 8.84
C SER A 58 -4.83 -3.57 9.93
N THR A 59 -5.25 -3.77 11.18
CA THR A 59 -4.35 -3.86 12.35
C THR A 59 -3.92 -5.30 12.63
N ARG A 60 -4.41 -6.27 11.85
CA ARG A 60 -4.08 -7.70 11.96
C ARG A 60 -3.28 -8.14 10.75
N LYS A 61 -2.61 -9.30 10.86
CA LYS A 61 -1.90 -9.93 9.74
C LYS A 61 -2.91 -10.08 8.58
N PRO A 62 -2.69 -9.41 7.43
CA PRO A 62 -3.63 -9.49 6.33
C PRO A 62 -3.69 -10.94 5.84
N PRO A 63 -4.83 -11.42 5.31
CA PRO A 63 -4.98 -12.78 4.77
C PRO A 63 -4.27 -12.92 3.42
N LEU A 64 -3.12 -12.27 3.26
CA LEU A 64 -2.30 -12.33 2.07
C LEU A 64 -1.35 -13.53 2.20
N LYS A 65 -1.19 -14.27 1.11
CA LYS A 65 -0.29 -15.41 1.06
C LYS A 65 1.16 -14.90 1.04
N VAL A 66 2.00 -15.42 1.93
CA VAL A 66 3.41 -15.03 2.00
C VAL A 66 4.09 -15.55 0.74
N LEU A 67 4.82 -14.68 0.05
CA LEU A 67 5.45 -14.97 -1.25
C LEU A 67 6.57 -16.02 -1.14
N TRP A 68 7.13 -16.20 0.05
CA TRP A 68 8.30 -17.04 0.32
C TRP A 68 8.01 -18.33 1.10
N ASP A 69 6.73 -18.72 1.29
CA ASP A 69 6.40 -20.04 1.82
C ASP A 69 6.50 -21.08 0.68
N SER A 70 7.72 -21.48 0.32
CA SER A 70 8.04 -22.66 -0.52
C SER A 70 9.36 -23.28 -0.11
#